data_AF-A0A378YDR6-F1
#
_entry.id   AF-A0A378YDR6-F1
#
_cell.length_a   1.000
_cell.length_b   1.000
_cell.length_c   1.000
_cell.angle_alpha   90.00
_cell.angle_beta   90.00
_cell.angle_gamma   90.00
#
_symmetry.space_group_name_H-M   'P 1'
#
loop_
_entity.id
_entity.type
_entity.pdbx_description
1 polymer ?
#
loop_
_entity_poly.entity_id
_entity_poly.type
_entity_poly.pdbx_seq_one_letter_code
_entity_poly.pdbx_strand_id
1 'polypeptide(L)'
;MRIARKFITVVAVGLAGLGLGTAPAHAEPETPYAPTMIILDASGSMRRPDPAGTMMDAARNAVRTFVDSAPATAHVGLATYGTGTGNDEAEKAAGCRDVQILRQADTLDRAALTDAVNGIEARGWTPMGTALRETAAALPADEPRSIVLVSDGEDTCAPPDPCDVARELKQQGVDLTVHTIGFAVDDAARTQLTCMAEATGGSYSDAADGAALERMLPKVTTAALRDYQAAGTPITGTADYADAPVARPGHHLDTLGQHEKRFYAVDVPQGATAYFSGIMSYPRVSDVSIVDDYNTLETRVYGHDGTDCREREREQAGRSSDGVTLTVSETWRGAAEEGRDATDQCAGAGRYYFSVEWDNVSEGVPARLPLEILVGIEPAAIDPGPVAVLPATTFVPPTTATQPVTGGGSFNSATTLDGSGGYSDILRPGEYVFYRVRLGWGQGLAYRVNFEANDARGLSAVSNITTTLYSPLAEEIDSDSHVYTGSAGMLPTGDSAIATVPIRYNNRAADQADVREQSVAGWYYIAVKLGSAAADGQTPVPVHLDLTVAGTAESGPTYADDTGNGVLGEGKAPVTSAPTATGAEAEPRRGLVLAAVGGVGAAVILGGALLIALRRRRG
;
A
#
# COMPACT_ATOMS: atom_id res chain seq x y z
N MET A 1 44.28 9.87 -76.90
CA MET A 1 44.51 8.64 -77.68
C MET A 1 44.15 7.44 -76.80
N ARG A 2 43.26 6.57 -77.27
CA ARG A 2 42.96 5.19 -76.81
C ARG A 2 42.30 4.96 -75.43
N ILE A 3 40.99 4.72 -75.55
CA ILE A 3 40.14 3.70 -74.92
C ILE A 3 40.90 2.52 -74.28
N ALA A 4 40.54 2.16 -73.04
CA ALA A 4 40.29 0.77 -72.63
C ALA A 4 39.58 0.70 -71.26
N ARG A 5 38.35 0.17 -71.27
CA ARG A 5 37.62 -0.35 -70.10
C ARG A 5 38.31 -1.61 -69.55
N LYS A 6 38.30 -1.81 -68.22
CA LYS A 6 37.95 -3.10 -67.59
C LYS A 6 37.59 -2.91 -66.10
N PHE A 7 36.69 -3.76 -65.66
CA PHE A 7 35.78 -3.68 -64.50
C PHE A 7 36.34 -4.31 -63.20
N ILE A 8 35.75 -3.89 -62.05
CA ILE A 8 35.45 -4.65 -60.80
C ILE A 8 36.68 -5.05 -59.95
N THR A 9 36.83 -4.75 -58.65
CA THR A 9 35.89 -4.73 -57.50
C THR A 9 36.33 -3.68 -56.48
N VAL A 10 35.40 -2.88 -55.93
CA VAL A 10 35.65 -1.98 -54.79
C VAL A 10 35.19 -2.68 -53.50
N VAL A 11 36.12 -2.87 -52.56
CA VAL A 11 35.80 -3.16 -51.15
C VAL A 11 35.53 -1.82 -50.49
N ALA A 12 34.26 -1.49 -50.24
CA ALA A 12 33.85 -0.31 -49.49
C ALA A 12 33.66 -0.70 -48.02
N VAL A 13 34.54 -0.18 -47.17
CA VAL A 13 34.40 -0.16 -45.71
C VAL A 13 33.21 0.74 -45.38
N GLY A 14 32.12 0.14 -44.90
CA GLY A 14 30.96 0.87 -44.41
C GLY A 14 31.21 1.42 -43.01
N LEU A 15 31.40 2.74 -42.90
CA LEU A 15 31.12 3.48 -41.67
C LEU A 15 29.60 3.56 -41.51
N ALA A 16 29.04 2.76 -40.59
CA ALA A 16 27.69 2.93 -40.12
C ALA A 16 27.66 4.09 -39.11
N GLY A 17 27.13 5.23 -39.53
CA GLY A 17 26.75 6.32 -38.63
C GLY A 17 25.53 5.90 -37.82
N LEU A 18 25.73 5.64 -36.52
CA LEU A 18 24.66 5.51 -35.54
C LEU A 18 24.18 6.90 -35.17
N GLY A 19 23.00 7.27 -35.68
CA GLY A 19 22.25 8.43 -35.20
C GLY A 19 21.74 8.15 -33.79
N LEU A 20 22.17 8.95 -32.81
CA LEU A 20 21.57 9.03 -31.50
C LEU A 20 20.22 9.75 -31.64
N GLY A 21 19.16 8.99 -31.83
CA GLY A 21 17.80 9.49 -31.63
C GLY A 21 17.52 9.57 -30.14
N THR A 22 17.46 10.77 -29.58
CA THR A 22 16.93 11.02 -28.24
C THR A 22 15.41 10.84 -28.31
N ALA A 23 14.89 9.72 -27.83
CA ALA A 23 13.46 9.61 -27.53
C ALA A 23 13.14 10.52 -26.34
N PRO A 24 12.07 11.32 -26.39
CA PRO A 24 11.59 12.02 -25.21
C PRO A 24 11.05 10.97 -24.23
N ALA A 25 11.66 10.89 -23.05
CA ALA A 25 11.06 10.21 -21.91
C ALA A 25 9.74 10.93 -21.59
N HIS A 26 8.63 10.35 -22.00
CA HIS A 26 7.34 10.71 -21.43
C HIS A 26 7.31 10.06 -20.05
N ALA A 27 7.53 10.85 -19.01
CA ALA A 27 7.01 10.51 -17.70
C ALA A 27 5.50 10.63 -17.81
N GLU A 28 4.80 9.50 -17.92
CA GLU A 28 3.36 9.49 -17.66
C GLU A 28 3.18 9.83 -16.17
N PRO A 29 2.26 10.76 -15.84
CA PRO A 29 1.95 11.02 -14.45
C PRO A 29 1.32 9.75 -13.86
N GLU A 30 2.02 9.10 -12.93
CA GLU A 30 1.43 8.03 -12.13
C GLU A 30 0.18 8.61 -11.44
N THR A 31 -0.99 8.07 -11.76
CA THR A 31 -2.24 8.47 -11.12
C THR A 31 -2.21 8.00 -9.67
N PRO A 32 -2.31 8.91 -8.68
CA PRO A 32 -2.13 8.57 -7.26
C PRO A 32 -3.31 7.80 -6.64
N TYR A 33 -4.22 7.27 -7.46
CA TYR A 33 -5.44 6.60 -7.02
C TYR A 33 -5.57 5.23 -7.68
N ALA A 34 -5.86 4.20 -6.88
CA ALA A 34 -6.12 2.86 -7.39
C ALA A 34 -7.39 2.86 -8.26
N PRO A 35 -7.37 2.27 -9.47
CA PRO A 35 -8.57 2.06 -10.25
C PRO A 35 -9.63 1.33 -9.42
N THR A 36 -10.78 1.98 -9.23
CA THR A 36 -11.84 1.50 -8.34
C THR A 36 -13.12 1.23 -9.12
N MET A 37 -13.67 0.02 -8.99
CA MET A 37 -14.98 -0.32 -9.53
C MET A 37 -16.03 -0.32 -8.41
N ILE A 38 -17.11 0.44 -8.60
CA ILE A 38 -18.30 0.32 -7.75
C ILE A 38 -19.20 -0.75 -8.37
N ILE A 39 -19.61 -1.75 -7.59
CA ILE A 39 -20.65 -2.71 -7.98
C ILE A 39 -21.92 -2.37 -7.22
N LEU A 40 -22.99 -2.02 -7.94
CA LEU A 40 -24.30 -1.81 -7.34
C LEU A 40 -25.20 -3.01 -7.57
N ASP A 41 -25.75 -3.54 -6.48
CA ASP A 41 -26.90 -4.42 -6.51
C ASP A 41 -28.09 -3.71 -7.14
N ALA A 42 -28.60 -4.28 -8.23
CA ALA A 42 -29.86 -3.88 -8.83
C ALA A 42 -30.88 -5.02 -8.83
N SER A 43 -30.70 -6.06 -8.03
CA SER A 43 -31.67 -7.14 -7.92
C SER A 43 -33.08 -6.67 -7.56
N GLY A 44 -34.07 -7.55 -7.73
CA GLY A 44 -35.47 -7.21 -7.48
C GLY A 44 -35.80 -6.67 -6.07
N SER A 45 -34.99 -7.00 -5.06
CA SER A 45 -35.13 -6.53 -3.67
C SER A 45 -34.85 -5.03 -3.51
N MET A 46 -34.05 -4.44 -4.41
CA MET A 46 -33.74 -3.01 -4.41
C MET A 46 -34.94 -2.10 -4.78
N ARG A 47 -36.09 -2.69 -5.15
CA ARG A 47 -37.36 -1.98 -5.31
C ARG A 47 -38.11 -1.77 -3.99
N ARG A 48 -37.61 -2.31 -2.87
CA ARG A 48 -38.23 -2.09 -1.55
C ARG A 48 -38.28 -0.60 -1.21
N PRO A 49 -39.29 -0.16 -0.44
CA PRO A 49 -39.38 1.22 0.00
C PRO A 49 -38.20 1.63 0.89
N ASP A 50 -37.71 2.84 0.69
CA ASP A 50 -36.70 3.53 1.51
C ASP A 50 -37.18 4.98 1.75
N PRO A 51 -36.74 5.70 2.80
CA PRO A 51 -37.08 7.11 2.96
C PRO A 51 -36.78 8.00 1.73
N ALA A 52 -35.78 7.64 0.90
CA ALA A 52 -35.47 8.32 -0.36
C ALA A 52 -36.37 7.94 -1.55
N GLY A 53 -37.32 7.02 -1.35
CA GLY A 53 -38.19 6.47 -2.39
C GLY A 53 -38.09 4.94 -2.41
N THR A 54 -37.19 4.42 -3.24
CA THR A 54 -36.77 3.01 -3.23
C THR A 54 -35.32 2.87 -2.76
N MET A 55 -34.92 1.67 -2.37
CA MET A 55 -33.52 1.37 -2.06
C MET A 55 -32.59 1.68 -3.25
N MET A 56 -33.01 1.40 -4.48
CA MET A 56 -32.27 1.82 -5.68
C MET A 56 -32.15 3.35 -5.81
N ASP A 57 -33.17 4.12 -5.43
CA ASP A 57 -33.07 5.59 -5.44
C ASP A 57 -32.03 6.09 -4.44
N ALA A 58 -31.97 5.49 -3.25
CA ALA A 58 -30.92 5.78 -2.27
C ALA A 58 -29.52 5.43 -2.78
N ALA A 59 -29.36 4.27 -3.43
CA ALA A 59 -28.09 3.87 -4.03
C ALA A 59 -27.62 4.86 -5.12
N ARG A 60 -28.55 5.33 -5.99
CA ARG A 60 -28.27 6.37 -6.99
C ARG A 60 -27.85 7.69 -6.35
N ASN A 61 -28.51 8.11 -5.27
CA ASN A 61 -28.13 9.31 -4.52
C ASN A 61 -26.74 9.18 -3.92
N ALA A 62 -26.43 8.03 -3.33
CA ALA A 62 -25.14 7.77 -2.70
C ALA A 62 -23.99 7.84 -3.73
N VAL A 63 -24.18 7.25 -4.91
CA VAL A 63 -23.20 7.36 -6.01
C VAL A 63 -23.07 8.82 -6.45
N ARG A 64 -24.16 9.57 -6.60
CA ARG A 64 -24.09 11.01 -6.95
C ARG A 64 -23.26 11.81 -5.94
N THR A 65 -23.51 11.63 -4.64
CA THR A 65 -22.74 12.28 -3.57
C THR A 65 -21.25 11.94 -3.63
N PHE A 66 -20.93 10.68 -3.94
CA PHE A 66 -19.54 10.28 -4.15
C PHE A 66 -18.96 10.97 -5.39
N VAL A 67 -19.65 10.91 -6.53
CA VAL A 67 -19.23 11.51 -7.79
C VAL A 67 -19.03 13.01 -7.67
N ASP A 68 -19.78 13.70 -6.83
CA ASP A 68 -19.61 15.14 -6.59
C ASP A 68 -18.35 15.47 -5.77
N SER A 69 -17.93 14.55 -4.90
CA SER A 69 -16.80 14.76 -3.96
C SER A 69 -15.51 14.05 -4.35
N ALA A 70 -15.53 13.13 -5.31
CA ALA A 70 -14.37 12.37 -5.76
C ALA A 70 -13.33 13.26 -6.47
N PRO A 71 -12.03 12.93 -6.43
CA PRO A 71 -10.99 13.63 -7.21
C PRO A 71 -11.24 13.52 -8.72
N ALA A 72 -11.02 14.59 -9.48
CA ALA A 72 -11.25 14.59 -10.93
C ALA A 72 -10.30 13.66 -11.71
N THR A 73 -9.14 13.33 -11.13
CA THR A 73 -8.13 12.43 -11.69
C THR A 73 -8.31 10.98 -11.25
N ALA A 74 -9.30 10.68 -10.39
CA ALA A 74 -9.56 9.33 -9.92
C ALA A 74 -10.02 8.42 -11.07
N HIS A 75 -9.57 7.16 -11.06
CA HIS A 75 -10.00 6.15 -12.02
C HIS A 75 -11.17 5.36 -11.41
N VAL A 76 -12.40 5.64 -11.88
CA VAL A 76 -13.61 5.07 -11.28
C VAL A 76 -14.51 4.49 -12.36
N GLY A 77 -14.88 3.23 -12.18
CA GLY A 77 -15.88 2.55 -13.00
C GLY A 77 -17.10 2.12 -12.21
N LEU A 78 -18.10 1.64 -12.94
CA LEU A 78 -19.39 1.24 -12.41
C LEU A 78 -19.83 -0.06 -13.09
N ALA A 79 -20.11 -1.05 -12.26
CA ALA A 79 -20.74 -2.28 -12.64
C ALA A 79 -22.06 -2.45 -11.87
N THR A 80 -22.93 -3.30 -12.40
CA THR A 80 -24.18 -3.69 -11.75
C THR A 80 -24.53 -5.13 -12.09
N TYR A 81 -25.40 -5.73 -11.31
CA TYR A 81 -26.05 -6.99 -11.61
C TYR A 81 -27.54 -6.91 -11.31
N GLY A 82 -28.34 -7.75 -11.97
CA GLY A 82 -29.79 -7.74 -11.79
C GLY A 82 -30.45 -6.57 -12.53
N THR A 83 -30.35 -6.54 -13.85
CA THR A 83 -31.01 -5.51 -14.67
C THR A 83 -31.64 -6.07 -15.95
N GLY A 84 -31.07 -7.15 -16.49
CA GLY A 84 -31.39 -7.75 -17.79
C GLY A 84 -32.45 -8.86 -17.76
N THR A 85 -32.86 -9.37 -16.59
CA THR A 85 -33.88 -10.43 -16.46
C THR A 85 -34.99 -10.10 -15.47
N GLY A 86 -36.13 -10.80 -15.55
CA GLY A 86 -37.12 -10.79 -14.48
C GLY A 86 -36.67 -11.60 -13.26
N ASN A 87 -37.54 -11.65 -12.24
CA ASN A 87 -37.30 -12.38 -10.97
C ASN A 87 -37.92 -13.79 -10.99
N ASP A 88 -38.40 -14.25 -12.15
CA ASP A 88 -39.02 -15.56 -12.27
C ASP A 88 -37.94 -16.66 -12.21
N GLU A 89 -38.22 -17.77 -11.52
CA GLU A 89 -37.28 -18.88 -11.38
C GLU A 89 -36.84 -19.45 -12.75
N ALA A 90 -37.71 -19.35 -13.76
CA ALA A 90 -37.41 -19.74 -15.14
C ALA A 90 -36.27 -18.91 -15.76
N GLU A 91 -36.09 -17.67 -15.32
CA GLU A 91 -35.05 -16.76 -15.79
C GLU A 91 -33.79 -16.78 -14.91
N LYS A 92 -33.83 -17.46 -13.75
CA LYS A 92 -32.71 -17.50 -12.79
C LYS A 92 -31.38 -17.90 -13.40
N ALA A 93 -31.38 -18.92 -14.26
CA ALA A 93 -30.14 -19.35 -14.91
C ALA A 93 -29.52 -18.25 -15.80
N ALA A 94 -30.34 -17.38 -16.42
CA ALA A 94 -29.86 -16.23 -17.18
C ALA A 94 -29.50 -15.07 -16.25
N GLY A 95 -30.32 -14.79 -15.23
CA GLY A 95 -30.08 -13.75 -14.22
C GLY A 95 -28.78 -13.98 -13.43
N CYS A 96 -28.39 -15.24 -13.21
CA CYS A 96 -27.12 -15.55 -12.54
C CYS A 96 -25.87 -15.30 -13.41
N ARG A 97 -26.06 -14.85 -14.66
CA ARG A 97 -25.00 -14.37 -15.56
C ARG A 97 -25.21 -12.89 -15.95
N ASP A 98 -26.17 -12.22 -15.34
CA ASP A 98 -26.56 -10.86 -15.67
C ASP A 98 -25.72 -9.85 -14.88
N VAL A 99 -24.50 -9.64 -15.35
CA VAL A 99 -23.57 -8.63 -14.87
C VAL A 99 -23.28 -7.67 -16.02
N GLN A 100 -23.24 -6.37 -15.73
CA GLN A 100 -22.98 -5.34 -16.73
C GLN A 100 -21.93 -4.37 -16.22
N ILE A 101 -20.87 -4.19 -16.99
CA ILE A 101 -19.91 -3.09 -16.80
C ILE A 101 -20.47 -1.88 -17.53
N LEU A 102 -21.07 -0.96 -16.79
CA LEU A 102 -21.67 0.25 -17.34
C LEU A 102 -20.60 1.29 -17.67
N ARG A 103 -19.53 1.34 -16.86
CA ARG A 103 -18.37 2.20 -17.01
C ARG A 103 -17.09 1.46 -16.64
N GLN A 104 -16.08 1.56 -17.51
CA GLN A 104 -14.72 1.13 -17.18
C GLN A 104 -14.10 2.06 -16.13
N ALA A 105 -13.10 1.58 -15.41
CA ALA A 105 -12.34 2.37 -14.43
C ALA A 105 -11.32 3.31 -15.10
N ASP A 106 -11.83 4.20 -15.94
CA ASP A 106 -11.07 5.29 -16.56
C ASP A 106 -11.13 6.55 -15.69
N THR A 107 -10.39 7.59 -16.09
CA THR A 107 -10.49 8.92 -15.46
C THR A 107 -11.94 9.38 -15.31
N LEU A 108 -12.30 9.81 -14.10
CA LEU A 108 -13.67 10.09 -13.68
C LEU A 108 -14.38 11.12 -14.57
N ASP A 109 -15.29 10.63 -15.40
CA ASP A 109 -16.30 11.43 -16.09
C ASP A 109 -17.58 11.49 -15.25
N ARG A 110 -17.68 12.55 -14.44
CA ARG A 110 -18.78 12.72 -13.46
C ARG A 110 -20.16 12.68 -14.11
N ALA A 111 -20.33 13.36 -15.24
CA ALA A 111 -21.62 13.45 -15.91
C ALA A 111 -22.05 12.06 -16.39
N ALA A 112 -21.15 11.37 -17.07
CA ALA A 112 -21.53 10.14 -17.71
C ALA A 112 -21.50 8.92 -16.75
N LEU A 113 -20.83 8.99 -15.59
CA LEU A 113 -21.02 8.05 -14.48
C LEU A 113 -22.37 8.29 -13.77
N THR A 114 -22.78 9.55 -13.62
CA THR A 114 -24.10 9.93 -13.10
C THR A 114 -25.23 9.46 -14.02
N ASP A 115 -25.08 9.60 -15.34
CA ASP A 115 -26.06 9.11 -16.31
C ASP A 115 -26.16 7.57 -16.28
N ALA A 116 -25.02 6.88 -16.17
CA ALA A 116 -24.97 5.43 -16.05
C ALA A 116 -25.76 4.93 -14.82
N VAL A 117 -25.54 5.54 -13.64
CA VAL A 117 -26.26 5.12 -12.42
C VAL A 117 -27.76 5.43 -12.49
N ASN A 118 -28.15 6.55 -13.09
CA ASN A 118 -29.56 6.91 -13.26
C ASN A 118 -30.32 5.94 -14.17
N GLY A 119 -29.63 5.30 -15.11
CA GLY A 119 -30.21 4.31 -16.02
C GLY A 119 -30.41 2.91 -15.43
N ILE A 120 -29.89 2.63 -14.23
CA ILE A 120 -29.99 1.30 -13.61
C ILE A 120 -31.42 1.04 -13.17
N GLU A 121 -32.03 -0.05 -13.63
CA GLU A 121 -33.37 -0.46 -13.17
C GLU A 121 -33.31 -1.74 -12.34
N ALA A 122 -33.90 -1.71 -11.14
CA ALA A 122 -33.79 -2.83 -10.21
C ALA A 122 -34.66 -4.05 -10.62
N ARG A 123 -34.05 -5.17 -11.03
CA ARG A 123 -34.67 -6.41 -11.53
C ARG A 123 -33.81 -7.66 -11.28
N GLY A 124 -34.33 -8.86 -11.44
CA GLY A 124 -33.49 -10.07 -11.45
C GLY A 124 -32.88 -10.50 -10.11
N TRP A 125 -31.72 -11.15 -10.21
CA TRP A 125 -31.08 -11.96 -9.17
C TRP A 125 -29.73 -11.36 -8.70
N THR A 126 -29.13 -11.92 -7.66
CA THR A 126 -27.89 -11.44 -7.02
C THR A 126 -26.67 -12.36 -7.28
N PRO A 127 -26.04 -12.33 -8.48
CA PRO A 127 -24.86 -13.14 -8.80
C PRO A 127 -23.55 -12.48 -8.35
N MET A 128 -23.34 -12.31 -7.04
CA MET A 128 -22.17 -11.64 -6.49
C MET A 128 -20.86 -12.31 -6.91
N GLY A 129 -20.80 -13.63 -6.91
CA GLY A 129 -19.60 -14.37 -7.32
C GLY A 129 -19.22 -14.10 -8.78
N THR A 130 -20.20 -14.10 -9.69
CA THR A 130 -19.98 -13.74 -11.10
C THR A 130 -19.60 -12.27 -11.23
N ALA A 131 -20.27 -11.38 -10.50
CA ALA A 131 -20.02 -9.95 -10.55
C ALA A 131 -18.59 -9.60 -10.11
N LEU A 132 -18.08 -10.23 -9.05
CA LEU A 132 -16.70 -10.05 -8.62
C LEU A 132 -15.71 -10.47 -9.71
N ARG A 133 -15.88 -11.64 -10.32
CA ARG A 133 -14.96 -12.12 -11.37
C ARG A 133 -14.95 -11.22 -12.59
N GLU A 134 -16.12 -10.83 -13.09
CA GLU A 134 -16.22 -9.97 -14.28
C GLU A 134 -15.69 -8.57 -14.02
N THR A 135 -15.99 -8.00 -12.85
CA THR A 135 -15.50 -6.67 -12.45
C THR A 135 -13.98 -6.68 -12.24
N ALA A 136 -13.45 -7.71 -11.60
CA ALA A 136 -12.00 -7.88 -11.45
C ALA A 136 -11.31 -8.03 -12.82
N ALA A 137 -11.93 -8.74 -13.77
CA ALA A 137 -11.39 -8.88 -15.12
C ALA A 137 -11.42 -7.56 -15.93
N ALA A 138 -12.35 -6.65 -15.61
CA ALA A 138 -12.46 -5.34 -16.27
C ALA A 138 -11.46 -4.30 -15.75
N LEU A 139 -10.93 -4.50 -14.53
CA LEU A 139 -9.88 -3.65 -13.97
C LEU A 139 -8.50 -3.96 -14.61
N PRO A 140 -7.53 -3.02 -14.57
CA PRO A 140 -6.14 -3.29 -14.96
C PRO A 140 -5.51 -4.36 -14.07
N ALA A 141 -4.82 -5.34 -14.63
CA ALA A 141 -4.29 -6.48 -13.86
C ALA A 141 -2.89 -6.23 -13.27
N ASP A 142 -2.18 -5.24 -13.78
CA ASP A 142 -0.77 -4.96 -13.45
C ASP A 142 -0.61 -3.88 -12.36
N GLU A 143 -1.74 -3.37 -11.84
CA GLU A 143 -1.79 -2.32 -10.82
C GLU A 143 -2.74 -2.73 -9.69
N PRO A 144 -2.50 -2.27 -8.45
CA PRO A 144 -3.45 -2.43 -7.37
C PRO A 144 -4.80 -1.79 -7.69
N ARG A 145 -5.87 -2.45 -7.26
CA ARG A 145 -7.23 -2.13 -7.69
C ARG A 145 -8.24 -2.47 -6.62
N SER A 146 -9.33 -1.72 -6.63
CA SER A 146 -10.36 -1.85 -5.60
C SER A 146 -11.73 -2.12 -6.20
N ILE A 147 -12.51 -2.92 -5.49
CA ILE A 147 -13.95 -3.08 -5.73
C ILE A 147 -14.70 -2.61 -4.50
N VAL A 148 -15.72 -1.78 -4.69
CA VAL A 148 -16.69 -1.42 -3.65
C VAL A 148 -18.04 -2.01 -4.04
N LEU A 149 -18.45 -3.07 -3.36
CA LEU A 149 -19.74 -3.73 -3.58
C LEU A 149 -20.79 -3.19 -2.61
N VAL A 150 -21.93 -2.76 -3.13
CA VAL A 150 -23.13 -2.41 -2.35
C VAL A 150 -24.21 -3.45 -2.62
N SER A 151 -24.68 -4.13 -1.57
CA SER A 151 -25.75 -5.15 -1.68
C SER A 151 -26.79 -5.04 -0.58
N ASP A 152 -28.05 -5.33 -0.91
CA ASP A 152 -29.16 -5.37 0.05
C ASP A 152 -29.55 -6.77 0.56
N GLY A 153 -28.81 -7.81 0.16
CA GLY A 153 -29.06 -9.19 0.58
C GLY A 153 -27.95 -10.18 0.24
N GLU A 154 -28.26 -11.46 0.45
CA GLU A 154 -27.40 -12.60 0.14
C GLU A 154 -27.30 -12.86 -1.37
N ASP A 155 -26.23 -13.56 -1.78
CA ASP A 155 -26.13 -14.17 -3.11
C ASP A 155 -27.21 -15.25 -3.31
N THR A 156 -27.92 -15.16 -4.43
CA THR A 156 -29.04 -16.07 -4.79
C THR A 156 -28.68 -17.03 -5.93
N CYS A 157 -27.42 -17.05 -6.34
CA CYS A 157 -26.90 -17.69 -7.54
C CYS A 157 -25.77 -18.70 -7.27
N ALA A 158 -25.36 -18.87 -6.01
CA ALA A 158 -24.43 -19.89 -5.59
C ALA A 158 -24.92 -21.30 -6.00
N PRO A 159 -24.00 -22.21 -6.41
CA PRO A 159 -22.54 -22.07 -6.45
C PRO A 159 -21.98 -21.38 -7.71
N PRO A 160 -20.77 -20.76 -7.65
CA PRO A 160 -19.87 -20.74 -6.48
C PRO A 160 -20.28 -19.71 -5.42
N ASP A 161 -19.89 -19.96 -4.17
CA ASP A 161 -20.06 -18.99 -3.08
C ASP A 161 -19.17 -17.75 -3.32
N PRO A 162 -19.69 -16.52 -3.14
CA PRO A 162 -18.94 -15.31 -3.43
C PRO A 162 -17.72 -15.09 -2.52
N CYS A 163 -17.71 -15.61 -1.28
CA CYS A 163 -16.53 -15.54 -0.43
C CYS A 163 -15.41 -16.47 -0.95
N ASP A 164 -15.76 -17.65 -1.46
CA ASP A 164 -14.78 -18.52 -2.12
C ASP A 164 -14.21 -17.88 -3.39
N VAL A 165 -15.05 -17.18 -4.15
CA VAL A 165 -14.59 -16.38 -5.31
C VAL A 165 -13.65 -15.25 -4.87
N ALA A 166 -13.94 -14.54 -3.79
CA ALA A 166 -13.07 -13.49 -3.27
C ALA A 166 -11.68 -14.04 -2.89
N ARG A 167 -11.62 -15.21 -2.22
CA ARG A 167 -10.37 -15.92 -1.91
C ARG A 167 -9.63 -16.36 -3.18
N GLU A 168 -10.34 -16.88 -4.16
CA GLU A 168 -9.78 -17.28 -5.45
C GLU A 168 -9.11 -16.09 -6.15
N LEU A 169 -9.80 -14.95 -6.25
CA LEU A 169 -9.27 -13.74 -6.88
C LEU A 169 -8.02 -13.23 -6.16
N LYS A 170 -7.98 -13.27 -4.82
CA LYS A 170 -6.78 -12.92 -4.05
C LYS A 170 -5.61 -13.87 -4.34
N GLN A 171 -5.88 -15.18 -4.47
CA GLN A 171 -4.85 -16.19 -4.75
C GLN A 171 -4.29 -16.13 -6.17
N GLN A 172 -5.03 -15.54 -7.12
CA GLN A 172 -4.57 -15.35 -8.50
C GLN A 172 -3.44 -14.31 -8.63
N GLY A 173 -2.95 -13.76 -7.51
CA GLY A 173 -1.86 -12.78 -7.50
C GLY A 173 -2.31 -11.41 -7.99
N VAL A 174 -3.62 -11.18 -7.98
CA VAL A 174 -4.21 -9.90 -8.30
C VAL A 174 -4.19 -9.05 -7.04
N ASP A 175 -3.58 -7.87 -7.07
CA ASP A 175 -3.69 -6.85 -6.01
C ASP A 175 -5.10 -6.23 -6.01
N LEU A 176 -6.11 -7.08 -5.76
CA LEU A 176 -7.51 -6.71 -5.68
C LEU A 176 -7.96 -6.70 -4.22
N THR A 177 -8.45 -5.54 -3.78
CA THR A 177 -9.13 -5.36 -2.50
C THR A 177 -10.63 -5.19 -2.72
N VAL A 178 -11.45 -5.94 -1.99
CA VAL A 178 -12.92 -5.85 -2.06
C VAL A 178 -13.44 -5.24 -0.77
N HIS A 179 -14.05 -4.08 -0.87
CA HIS A 179 -14.84 -3.48 0.21
C HIS A 179 -16.32 -3.78 -0.02
N THR A 180 -17.06 -4.02 1.05
CA THR A 180 -18.48 -4.35 0.98
C THR A 180 -19.31 -3.43 1.86
N ILE A 181 -20.47 -3.00 1.35
CA ILE A 181 -21.47 -2.23 2.07
C ILE A 181 -22.77 -3.02 2.08
N GLY A 182 -23.19 -3.48 3.26
CA GLY A 182 -24.47 -4.14 3.45
C GLY A 182 -25.59 -3.12 3.63
N PHE A 183 -26.51 -3.01 2.68
CA PHE A 183 -27.60 -2.06 2.68
C PHE A 183 -28.91 -2.67 3.21
N ALA A 184 -29.23 -2.37 4.47
CA ALA A 184 -30.39 -2.90 5.19
C ALA A 184 -30.45 -4.44 5.14
N VAL A 185 -29.28 -5.06 5.36
CA VAL A 185 -29.05 -6.51 5.31
C VAL A 185 -29.35 -7.19 6.64
N ASP A 186 -29.63 -8.50 6.58
CA ASP A 186 -29.71 -9.36 7.75
C ASP A 186 -28.34 -9.98 8.12
N ASP A 187 -28.31 -10.79 9.18
CA ASP A 187 -27.07 -11.36 9.70
C ASP A 187 -26.39 -12.34 8.73
N ALA A 188 -27.17 -13.02 7.88
CA ALA A 188 -26.63 -13.96 6.91
C ALA A 188 -25.91 -13.22 5.77
N ALA A 189 -26.57 -12.21 5.19
CA ALA A 189 -25.97 -11.32 4.20
C ALA A 189 -24.76 -10.57 4.78
N ARG A 190 -24.85 -10.05 6.02
CA ARG A 190 -23.72 -9.44 6.73
C ARG A 190 -22.52 -10.40 6.78
N THR A 191 -22.73 -11.64 7.23
CA THR A 191 -21.66 -12.63 7.35
C THR A 191 -20.99 -12.92 6.00
N GLN A 192 -21.76 -13.05 4.93
CA GLN A 192 -21.24 -13.30 3.59
C GLN A 192 -20.42 -12.10 3.06
N LEU A 193 -20.94 -10.88 3.20
CA LEU A 193 -20.27 -9.66 2.77
C LEU A 193 -18.99 -9.37 3.57
N THR A 194 -18.99 -9.62 4.88
CA THR A 194 -17.79 -9.54 5.73
C THR A 194 -16.72 -10.53 5.26
N CYS A 195 -17.11 -11.77 5.01
CA CYS A 195 -16.20 -12.82 4.53
C CYS A 195 -15.50 -12.41 3.23
N MET A 196 -16.25 -11.84 2.27
CA MET A 196 -15.68 -11.36 1.00
C MET A 196 -14.65 -10.25 1.19
N ALA A 197 -14.95 -9.29 2.08
CA ALA A 197 -14.04 -8.19 2.37
C ALA A 197 -12.76 -8.68 3.07
N GLU A 198 -12.91 -9.44 4.15
CA GLU A 198 -11.78 -9.99 4.92
C GLU A 198 -10.89 -10.91 4.07
N ALA A 199 -11.49 -11.70 3.17
CA ALA A 199 -10.75 -12.61 2.28
C ALA A 199 -9.76 -11.88 1.34
N THR A 200 -9.97 -10.58 1.08
CA THR A 200 -9.15 -9.78 0.17
C THR A 200 -8.32 -8.71 0.89
N GLY A 201 -8.57 -8.48 2.19
CA GLY A 201 -7.97 -7.41 2.99
C GLY A 201 -8.76 -6.10 2.97
N GLY A 202 -10.00 -6.11 2.45
CA GLY A 202 -10.89 -4.95 2.45
C GLY A 202 -11.76 -4.86 3.70
N SER A 203 -12.68 -3.89 3.69
CA SER A 203 -13.54 -3.56 4.84
C SER A 203 -15.02 -3.79 4.55
N TYR A 204 -15.75 -4.28 5.55
CA TYR A 204 -17.22 -4.30 5.55
C TYR A 204 -17.81 -3.08 6.27
N SER A 205 -18.97 -2.60 5.83
CA SER A 205 -19.72 -1.52 6.47
C SER A 205 -21.23 -1.72 6.39
N ASP A 206 -21.95 -1.44 7.48
CA ASP A 206 -23.42 -1.57 7.56
C ASP A 206 -24.13 -0.23 7.24
N ALA A 207 -25.03 -0.24 6.25
CA ALA A 207 -25.91 0.88 5.91
C ALA A 207 -27.34 0.53 6.34
N ALA A 208 -27.79 1.03 7.49
CA ALA A 208 -29.13 0.70 8.00
C ALA A 208 -30.28 1.20 7.10
N ASP A 209 -30.05 2.30 6.37
CA ASP A 209 -31.03 2.95 5.49
C ASP A 209 -30.32 3.78 4.40
N GLY A 210 -31.11 4.36 3.48
CA GLY A 210 -30.58 5.16 2.38
C GLY A 210 -29.74 6.35 2.83
N ALA A 211 -30.10 7.01 3.93
CA ALA A 211 -29.33 8.13 4.47
C ALA A 211 -27.98 7.69 5.05
N ALA A 212 -27.89 6.48 5.61
CA ALA A 212 -26.62 5.87 5.98
C ALA A 212 -25.78 5.54 4.74
N LEU A 213 -26.39 4.95 3.70
CA LEU A 213 -25.70 4.61 2.45
C LEU A 213 -25.13 5.86 1.76
N GLU A 214 -25.90 6.94 1.67
CA GLU A 214 -25.48 8.22 1.09
C GLU A 214 -24.26 8.83 1.80
N ARG A 215 -24.12 8.63 3.11
CA ARG A 215 -22.95 9.07 3.89
C ARG A 215 -21.75 8.14 3.73
N MET A 216 -21.98 6.84 3.63
CA MET A 216 -20.92 5.85 3.71
C MET A 216 -20.27 5.53 2.37
N LEU A 217 -21.05 5.40 1.29
CA LEU A 217 -20.48 5.05 -0.01
C LEU A 217 -19.36 6.01 -0.45
N PRO A 218 -19.50 7.36 -0.30
CA PRO A 218 -18.41 8.27 -0.61
C PRO A 218 -17.16 8.01 0.23
N LYS A 219 -17.31 7.64 1.50
CA LYS A 219 -16.19 7.36 2.40
C LYS A 219 -15.46 6.09 2.03
N VAL A 220 -16.20 4.99 1.89
CA VAL A 220 -15.63 3.69 1.54
C VAL A 220 -14.95 3.77 0.18
N THR A 221 -15.59 4.42 -0.79
CA THR A 221 -15.01 4.57 -2.14
C THR A 221 -13.82 5.52 -2.16
N THR A 222 -13.84 6.62 -1.40
CA THR A 222 -12.65 7.50 -1.31
C THR A 222 -11.49 6.82 -0.59
N ALA A 223 -11.76 6.03 0.45
CA ALA A 223 -10.74 5.23 1.11
C ALA A 223 -10.17 4.16 0.16
N ALA A 224 -11.04 3.50 -0.62
CA ALA A 224 -10.66 2.54 -1.65
C ALA A 224 -9.85 3.18 -2.79
N LEU A 225 -10.16 4.43 -3.16
CA LEU A 225 -9.39 5.23 -4.11
C LEU A 225 -8.01 5.61 -3.58
N ARG A 226 -7.95 5.97 -2.29
CA ARG A 226 -6.72 6.36 -1.59
C ARG A 226 -5.85 5.17 -1.20
N ASP A 227 -6.38 3.95 -1.37
CA ASP A 227 -5.82 2.63 -1.11
C ASP A 227 -4.68 2.68 -0.07
N TYR A 228 -4.96 2.29 1.17
CA TYR A 228 -3.89 2.04 2.12
C TYR A 228 -2.96 0.98 1.51
N GLN A 229 -1.88 1.42 0.86
CA GLN A 229 -0.89 0.56 0.28
C GLN A 229 0.27 0.49 1.24
N ALA A 230 0.24 -0.55 2.05
CA ALA A 230 1.49 -1.10 2.51
C ALA A 230 2.25 -1.54 1.25
N ALA A 231 3.28 -0.79 0.88
CA ALA A 231 4.02 -0.96 -0.37
C ALA A 231 5.46 -1.36 -0.04
N GLY A 232 6.07 -2.26 -0.80
CA GLY A 232 7.42 -2.72 -0.52
C GLY A 232 7.72 -4.03 -1.23
N THR A 233 8.98 -4.43 -1.23
CA THR A 233 9.35 -5.75 -1.75
C THR A 233 8.74 -6.83 -0.83
N PRO A 234 7.93 -7.77 -1.33
CA PRO A 234 7.36 -8.82 -0.48
C PRO A 234 8.45 -9.63 0.22
N ILE A 235 8.29 -9.83 1.52
CA ILE A 235 9.13 -10.68 2.35
C ILE A 235 8.24 -11.41 3.36
N THR A 236 8.63 -12.60 3.78
CA THR A 236 7.90 -13.34 4.82
C THR A 236 8.86 -13.83 5.87
N GLY A 237 8.89 -13.14 7.01
CA GLY A 237 9.70 -13.53 8.15
C GLY A 237 9.29 -14.89 8.70
N THR A 238 10.23 -15.57 9.35
CA THR A 238 10.04 -16.91 9.90
C THR A 238 9.93 -16.89 11.41
N ALA A 239 9.40 -17.96 11.99
CA ALA A 239 9.31 -18.11 13.45
C ALA A 239 10.66 -18.41 14.12
N ASP A 240 11.64 -18.90 13.37
CA ASP A 240 13.00 -19.19 13.82
C ASP A 240 14.00 -18.39 12.99
N TYR A 241 15.06 -17.88 13.62
CA TYR A 241 16.10 -17.08 12.98
C TYR A 241 16.86 -17.89 11.89
N ALA A 242 17.00 -19.20 12.05
CA ALA A 242 17.80 -20.03 11.15
C ALA A 242 17.25 -20.07 9.71
N ASP A 243 15.93 -19.89 9.58
CA ASP A 243 15.23 -19.90 8.29
C ASP A 243 14.88 -18.47 7.79
N ALA A 244 15.33 -17.43 8.49
CA ALA A 244 14.92 -16.05 8.21
C ALA A 244 15.34 -15.59 6.80
N PRO A 245 14.42 -14.98 6.02
CA PRO A 245 14.75 -14.44 4.72
C PRO A 245 15.71 -13.25 4.85
N VAL A 246 16.57 -13.07 3.85
CA VAL A 246 17.49 -11.93 3.81
C VAL A 246 16.78 -10.69 3.30
N ALA A 247 16.57 -9.72 4.18
CA ALA A 247 16.11 -8.38 3.85
C ALA A 247 17.29 -7.52 3.38
N ARG A 248 17.19 -6.97 2.17
CA ARG A 248 18.20 -6.07 1.58
C ARG A 248 17.86 -4.61 1.87
N PRO A 249 18.78 -3.64 1.71
CA PRO A 249 18.44 -2.23 1.83
C PRO A 249 17.22 -1.84 0.98
N GLY A 250 16.26 -1.14 1.58
CA GLY A 250 14.97 -0.76 0.97
C GLY A 250 13.75 -1.06 1.85
N HIS A 251 12.58 -0.75 1.31
CA HIS A 251 11.28 -1.05 1.91
C HIS A 251 10.81 -2.45 1.52
N HIS A 252 10.31 -3.20 2.51
CA HIS A 252 9.73 -4.52 2.39
C HIS A 252 8.34 -4.57 3.00
N LEU A 253 7.56 -5.55 2.57
CA LEU A 253 6.21 -5.78 3.05
C LEU A 253 6.04 -7.22 3.52
N ASP A 254 5.58 -7.38 4.76
CA ASP A 254 5.09 -8.63 5.32
C ASP A 254 3.74 -8.40 6.03
N THR A 255 3.30 -9.38 6.81
CA THR A 255 2.16 -9.32 7.71
C THR A 255 2.55 -9.89 9.07
N LEU A 256 2.00 -9.35 10.14
CA LEU A 256 2.27 -9.81 11.51
C LEU A 256 0.96 -10.08 12.24
N GLY A 257 0.83 -11.28 12.78
CA GLY A 257 -0.29 -11.69 13.61
C GLY A 257 -0.19 -11.16 15.04
N GLN A 258 -1.32 -11.15 15.75
CA GLN A 258 -1.36 -10.84 17.18
C GLN A 258 -0.45 -11.78 17.97
N HIS A 259 0.40 -11.23 18.85
CA HIS A 259 1.41 -11.97 19.62
C HIS A 259 2.40 -12.79 18.76
N GLU A 260 2.46 -12.53 17.46
CA GLU A 260 3.38 -13.19 16.55
C GLU A 260 4.74 -12.51 16.60
N LYS A 261 5.79 -13.33 16.56
CA LYS A 261 7.18 -12.91 16.41
C LYS A 261 7.74 -13.47 15.11
N ARG A 262 8.36 -12.61 14.31
CA ARG A 262 9.02 -13.01 13.05
C ARG A 262 10.45 -12.51 12.99
N PHE A 263 11.31 -13.30 12.35
CA PHE A 263 12.72 -13.02 12.17
C PHE A 263 13.04 -12.69 10.71
N TYR A 264 13.94 -11.73 10.52
CA TYR A 264 14.47 -11.28 9.24
C TYR A 264 16.00 -11.22 9.34
N ALA A 265 16.70 -11.71 8.32
CA ALA A 265 18.15 -11.67 8.27
C ALA A 265 18.63 -10.42 7.52
N VAL A 266 19.72 -9.80 7.98
CA VAL A 266 20.39 -8.69 7.30
C VAL A 266 21.89 -8.99 7.23
N ASP A 267 22.45 -8.92 6.02
CA ASP A 267 23.90 -9.09 5.80
C ASP A 267 24.60 -7.73 6.00
N VAL A 268 25.42 -7.60 7.04
CA VAL A 268 26.05 -6.34 7.45
C VAL A 268 27.58 -6.40 7.23
N PRO A 269 28.16 -5.54 6.37
CA PRO A 269 29.60 -5.47 6.16
C PRO A 269 30.39 -5.00 7.38
N GLN A 270 31.71 -5.29 7.41
CA GLN A 270 32.60 -4.83 8.47
C GLN A 270 32.57 -3.30 8.55
N GLY A 271 32.44 -2.74 9.75
CA GLY A 271 32.45 -1.29 9.94
C GLY A 271 31.11 -0.61 9.62
N ALA A 272 30.14 -1.32 9.04
CA ALA A 272 28.85 -0.74 8.68
C ALA A 272 27.90 -0.62 9.88
N THR A 273 26.97 0.32 9.78
CA THR A 273 25.80 0.44 10.66
C THR A 273 24.59 -0.12 9.91
N ALA A 274 23.79 -0.96 10.57
CA ALA A 274 22.52 -1.43 10.04
C ALA A 274 21.36 -0.68 10.69
N TYR A 275 20.39 -0.30 9.88
CA TYR A 275 19.13 0.28 10.33
C TYR A 275 18.02 -0.71 10.04
N PHE A 276 17.14 -0.93 11.01
CA PHE A 276 16.01 -1.83 10.85
C PHE A 276 14.79 -1.22 11.54
N SER A 277 13.73 -0.98 10.77
CA SER A 277 12.49 -0.40 11.31
C SER A 277 11.29 -1.28 10.96
N GLY A 278 10.43 -1.53 11.93
CA GLY A 278 9.11 -2.13 11.75
C GLY A 278 8.02 -1.07 11.88
N ILE A 279 7.09 -1.02 10.93
CA ILE A 279 6.02 -0.03 10.87
C ILE A 279 4.70 -0.76 10.72
N MET A 280 3.74 -0.47 11.60
CA MET A 280 2.42 -1.07 11.56
C MET A 280 1.34 -0.01 11.80
N SER A 281 0.40 0.08 10.86
CA SER A 281 -0.78 0.93 10.99
C SER A 281 -1.95 0.13 11.54
N TYR A 282 -2.54 0.63 12.62
CA TYR A 282 -3.70 0.01 13.25
C TYR A 282 -4.98 0.59 12.65
N PRO A 283 -5.92 -0.26 12.23
CA PRO A 283 -7.21 0.21 11.76
C PRO A 283 -8.00 0.77 12.93
N ARG A 284 -9.07 1.50 12.59
CA ARG A 284 -9.99 1.96 13.62
C ARG A 284 -10.82 0.83 14.18
N VAL A 285 -11.07 0.91 15.47
CA VAL A 285 -11.97 0.01 16.21
C VAL A 285 -12.84 0.90 17.11
N SER A 286 -14.15 0.70 17.13
CA SER A 286 -15.04 1.45 18.01
C SER A 286 -15.18 0.77 19.36
N ASP A 287 -15.60 1.53 20.37
CA ASP A 287 -16.01 1.02 21.68
C ASP A 287 -14.91 0.27 22.47
N VAL A 288 -13.65 0.55 22.17
CA VAL A 288 -12.51 0.00 22.92
C VAL A 288 -12.29 0.81 24.20
N SER A 289 -12.18 0.11 25.33
CA SER A 289 -11.84 0.68 26.62
C SER A 289 -10.42 1.27 26.59
N ILE A 290 -10.22 2.46 27.14
CA ILE A 290 -8.91 3.14 27.10
C ILE A 290 -7.79 2.33 27.74
N VAL A 291 -8.08 1.42 28.68
CA VAL A 291 -7.06 0.57 29.32
C VAL A 291 -6.71 -0.67 28.48
N ASP A 292 -7.57 -1.02 27.53
CA ASP A 292 -7.44 -2.15 26.61
C ASP A 292 -7.07 -1.68 25.19
N ASP A 293 -6.84 -0.37 25.03
CA ASP A 293 -6.48 0.29 23.78
C ASP A 293 -4.99 0.63 23.71
N TYR A 294 -4.17 -0.43 23.77
CA TYR A 294 -2.73 -0.31 23.61
C TYR A 294 -2.18 -1.42 22.73
N ASN A 295 -1.33 -1.02 21.79
CA ASN A 295 -0.50 -1.93 21.03
C ASN A 295 0.98 -1.70 21.33
N THR A 296 1.77 -2.76 21.26
CA THR A 296 3.22 -2.68 21.42
C THR A 296 3.91 -3.43 20.31
N LEU A 297 4.90 -2.78 19.68
CA LEU A 297 5.86 -3.42 18.80
C LEU A 297 7.21 -3.49 19.51
N GLU A 298 7.86 -4.64 19.43
CA GLU A 298 9.21 -4.82 19.93
C GLU A 298 10.11 -5.37 18.83
N THR A 299 11.32 -4.82 18.72
CA THR A 299 12.39 -5.36 17.90
C THR A 299 13.58 -5.76 18.76
N ARG A 300 14.33 -6.77 18.32
CA ARG A 300 15.54 -7.29 18.98
C ARG A 300 16.57 -7.71 17.95
N VAL A 301 17.84 -7.56 18.31
CA VAL A 301 18.97 -7.97 17.47
C VAL A 301 19.63 -9.26 17.97
N TYR A 302 19.91 -10.16 17.03
CA TYR A 302 20.58 -11.43 17.27
C TYR A 302 21.81 -11.57 16.38
N GLY A 303 22.86 -12.17 16.96
CA GLY A 303 24.15 -12.44 16.33
C GLY A 303 24.12 -13.59 15.32
N HIS A 304 25.28 -13.94 14.79
CA HIS A 304 25.42 -14.85 13.64
C HIS A 304 24.84 -16.26 13.83
N ASP A 305 24.76 -16.73 15.08
CA ASP A 305 24.22 -18.04 15.47
C ASP A 305 22.90 -17.93 16.26
N GLY A 306 22.22 -16.78 16.18
CA GLY A 306 21.00 -16.52 16.94
C GLY A 306 21.23 -16.14 18.40
N THR A 307 22.48 -15.91 18.84
CA THR A 307 22.77 -15.35 20.16
C THR A 307 22.10 -13.99 20.33
N ASP A 308 21.33 -13.80 21.40
CA ASP A 308 20.71 -12.51 21.74
C ASP A 308 21.80 -11.47 22.09
N CYS A 309 21.88 -10.40 21.28
CA CYS A 309 22.87 -9.34 21.46
C CYS A 309 22.46 -8.31 22.51
N ARG A 310 21.27 -8.46 23.12
CA ARG A 310 20.70 -7.60 24.17
C ARG A 310 20.39 -6.18 23.75
N GLU A 311 20.37 -5.92 22.44
CA GLU A 311 19.78 -4.72 21.88
C GLU A 311 18.31 -4.98 21.58
N ARG A 312 17.47 -4.08 22.08
CA ARG A 312 16.03 -4.15 21.92
C ARG A 312 15.44 -2.76 21.94
N GLU A 313 14.47 -2.53 21.06
CA GLU A 313 13.63 -1.35 21.08
C GLU A 313 12.18 -1.76 21.20
N ARG A 314 11.42 -1.01 22.00
CA ARG A 314 10.03 -1.32 22.34
C ARG A 314 9.21 -0.06 22.34
N GLU A 315 8.27 -0.01 21.41
CA GLU A 315 7.39 1.13 21.21
C GLU A 315 5.94 0.78 21.49
N GLN A 316 5.20 1.76 21.98
CA GLN A 316 3.81 1.57 22.39
C GLN A 316 2.90 2.68 21.88
N ALA A 317 1.78 2.29 21.27
CA ALA A 317 0.73 3.20 20.87
C ALA A 317 -0.48 3.00 21.78
N GLY A 318 -0.85 4.05 22.52
CA GLY A 318 -2.15 4.14 23.18
C GLY A 318 -3.20 4.75 22.28
N ARG A 319 -4.47 4.44 22.53
CA ARG A 319 -5.59 4.90 21.68
C ARG A 319 -5.41 4.51 20.21
N SER A 320 -4.85 3.33 20.00
CA SER A 320 -4.59 2.80 18.66
C SER A 320 -5.86 2.56 17.86
N SER A 321 -6.99 2.32 18.53
CA SER A 321 -8.32 2.23 17.94
C SER A 321 -8.78 3.52 17.24
N ASP A 322 -8.14 4.66 17.51
CA ASP A 322 -8.39 5.92 16.79
C ASP A 322 -7.74 5.95 15.38
N GLY A 323 -7.04 4.88 14.98
CA GLY A 323 -6.26 4.84 13.75
C GLY A 323 -4.93 5.58 13.96
N VAL A 324 -3.88 4.81 14.24
CA VAL A 324 -2.51 5.32 14.42
C VAL A 324 -1.53 4.40 13.73
N THR A 325 -0.35 4.91 13.46
CA THR A 325 0.80 4.14 12.97
C THR A 325 1.83 4.10 14.08
N LEU A 326 2.32 2.90 14.39
CA LEU A 326 3.40 2.68 15.34
C LEU A 326 4.64 2.24 14.58
N THR A 327 5.75 2.86 14.93
CA THR A 327 7.07 2.63 14.34
C THR A 327 8.00 2.16 15.45
N VAL A 328 8.77 1.10 15.23
CA VAL A 328 9.88 0.70 16.09
C VAL A 328 11.13 0.66 15.22
N SER A 329 12.20 1.34 15.63
CA SER A 329 13.42 1.51 14.83
C SER A 329 14.64 1.13 15.66
N GLU A 330 15.57 0.40 15.07
CA GLU A 330 16.79 -0.08 15.69
C GLU A 330 18.02 0.32 14.86
N THR A 331 19.05 0.83 15.54
CA THR A 331 20.34 1.22 14.93
C THR A 331 21.45 0.30 15.44
N TRP A 332 21.74 -0.73 14.67
CA TRP A 332 22.74 -1.73 15.02
C TRP A 332 24.15 -1.36 14.57
N ARG A 333 25.09 -1.32 15.52
CA ARG A 333 26.51 -0.99 15.29
C ARG A 333 27.49 -2.15 15.58
N GLY A 334 27.03 -3.33 15.96
CA GLY A 334 27.92 -4.43 16.31
C GLY A 334 28.91 -4.81 15.19
N ALA A 335 28.51 -4.68 13.92
CA ALA A 335 29.41 -4.91 12.80
C ALA A 335 30.59 -3.93 12.71
N ALA A 336 30.48 -2.77 13.38
CA ALA A 336 31.54 -1.77 13.51
C ALA A 336 32.43 -1.97 14.74
N GLU A 337 32.07 -2.87 15.65
CA GLU A 337 32.84 -3.16 16.85
C GLU A 337 33.90 -4.26 16.61
N GLU A 338 35.00 -4.18 17.38
CA GLU A 338 35.93 -5.30 17.50
C GLU A 338 35.39 -6.26 18.56
N GLY A 339 35.16 -7.52 18.18
CA GLY A 339 34.68 -8.54 19.10
C GLY A 339 35.61 -8.74 20.30
N ARG A 340 35.04 -9.00 21.48
CA ARG A 340 35.82 -9.22 22.72
C ARG A 340 36.76 -10.41 22.61
N ASP A 341 36.36 -11.41 21.82
CA ASP A 341 37.17 -12.54 21.37
C ASP A 341 36.62 -13.08 20.04
N ALA A 342 37.25 -14.13 19.50
CA ALA A 342 36.88 -14.74 18.22
C ALA A 342 35.52 -15.47 18.23
N THR A 343 34.84 -15.54 19.38
CA THR A 343 33.52 -16.17 19.53
C THR A 343 32.39 -15.17 19.73
N ASP A 344 32.67 -13.86 19.77
CA ASP A 344 31.65 -12.83 19.91
C ASP A 344 30.77 -12.75 18.64
N GLN A 345 29.57 -13.33 18.71
CA GLN A 345 28.64 -13.40 17.58
C GLN A 345 27.89 -12.08 17.34
N CYS A 346 28.10 -11.10 18.21
CA CYS A 346 27.48 -9.79 18.15
C CYS A 346 28.41 -8.72 17.59
N ALA A 347 29.59 -9.09 17.08
CA ALA A 347 30.58 -8.15 16.57
C ALA A 347 31.16 -8.56 15.21
N GLY A 348 31.55 -7.57 14.41
CA GLY A 348 32.18 -7.76 13.11
C GLY A 348 31.23 -8.06 11.94
N ALA A 349 31.78 -8.20 10.74
CA ALA A 349 30.98 -8.47 9.55
C ALA A 349 30.24 -9.81 9.65
N GLY A 350 28.98 -9.82 9.24
CA GLY A 350 28.24 -11.06 9.12
C GLY A 350 26.74 -10.88 8.95
N ARG A 351 26.04 -12.01 9.02
CA ARG A 351 24.59 -12.03 9.04
C ARG A 351 24.12 -11.79 10.46
N TYR A 352 23.24 -10.81 10.62
CA TYR A 352 22.52 -10.54 11.86
C TYR A 352 21.04 -10.81 11.63
N TYR A 353 20.30 -11.05 12.71
CA TYR A 353 18.87 -11.29 12.63
C TYR A 353 18.12 -10.28 13.48
N PHE A 354 17.05 -9.75 12.93
CA PHE A 354 16.18 -8.80 13.58
C PHE A 354 14.82 -9.47 13.76
N SER A 355 14.29 -9.46 14.98
CA SER A 355 12.91 -9.87 15.21
C SER A 355 11.97 -8.68 15.21
N VAL A 356 10.72 -8.87 14.80
CA VAL A 356 9.61 -7.97 15.10
C VAL A 356 8.53 -8.79 15.81
N GLU A 357 8.06 -8.29 16.94
CA GLU A 357 7.02 -8.91 17.77
C GLU A 357 5.88 -7.93 18.04
N TRP A 358 4.65 -8.37 17.79
CA TRP A 358 3.45 -7.65 18.21
C TRP A 358 3.05 -8.11 19.62
N ASP A 359 3.72 -7.55 20.62
CA ASP A 359 3.70 -8.03 22.00
C ASP A 359 2.35 -7.79 22.71
N ASN A 360 1.97 -6.53 22.89
CA ASN A 360 0.64 -6.16 23.41
C ASN A 360 -0.32 -5.85 22.26
N VAL A 361 -1.55 -6.30 22.40
CA VAL A 361 -2.58 -6.26 21.34
C VAL A 361 -3.83 -5.60 21.90
N SER A 362 -4.30 -4.55 21.21
CA SER A 362 -5.54 -3.87 21.57
C SER A 362 -6.78 -4.73 21.28
N GLU A 363 -7.83 -4.61 22.09
CA GLU A 363 -9.10 -5.29 21.85
C GLU A 363 -9.72 -4.91 20.50
N GLY A 364 -10.27 -5.89 19.78
CA GLY A 364 -11.00 -5.71 18.53
C GLY A 364 -10.14 -5.41 17.29
N VAL A 365 -8.82 -5.32 17.43
CA VAL A 365 -7.91 -5.22 16.29
C VAL A 365 -7.92 -6.52 15.46
N PRO A 366 -7.73 -6.48 14.12
CA PRO A 366 -7.66 -7.69 13.30
C PRO A 366 -6.60 -8.69 13.75
N ALA A 367 -6.82 -9.97 13.47
CA ALA A 367 -5.91 -11.06 13.86
C ALA A 367 -4.50 -10.95 13.25
N ARG A 368 -4.38 -10.22 12.13
CA ARG A 368 -3.14 -9.98 11.41
C ARG A 368 -3.23 -8.65 10.68
N LEU A 369 -2.15 -7.88 10.72
CA LEU A 369 -2.03 -6.60 10.05
C LEU A 369 -0.81 -6.60 9.11
N PRO A 370 -0.80 -5.75 8.07
CA PRO A 370 0.38 -5.49 7.28
C PRO A 370 1.51 -4.91 8.14
N LEU A 371 2.72 -5.44 7.95
CA LEU A 371 3.94 -4.96 8.58
C LEU A 371 4.88 -4.47 7.47
N GLU A 372 5.17 -3.18 7.47
CA GLU A 372 6.21 -2.63 6.61
C GLU A 372 7.55 -2.71 7.34
N ILE A 373 8.61 -3.03 6.60
CA ILE A 373 9.96 -3.14 7.12
C ILE A 373 10.88 -2.27 6.29
N LEU A 374 11.61 -1.37 6.95
CA LEU A 374 12.66 -0.60 6.33
C LEU A 374 14.02 -1.15 6.76
N VAL A 375 14.87 -1.46 5.78
CA VAL A 375 16.25 -1.87 6.04
C VAL A 375 17.21 -0.86 5.43
N GLY A 376 18.20 -0.45 6.22
CA GLY A 376 19.30 0.39 5.78
C GLY A 376 20.66 -0.23 6.11
N ILE A 377 21.63 -0.03 5.22
CA ILE A 377 23.04 -0.37 5.49
C ILE A 377 23.89 0.84 5.15
N GLU A 378 24.45 1.47 6.17
CA GLU A 378 25.36 2.60 6.04
C GLU A 378 26.80 2.13 6.23
N PRO A 379 27.66 2.20 5.19
CA PRO A 379 29.06 1.82 5.33
C PRO A 379 29.81 2.71 6.34
N ALA A 380 30.99 2.24 6.77
CA ALA A 380 31.87 3.04 7.61
C ALA A 380 32.21 4.38 6.93
N ALA A 381 32.08 5.50 7.64
CA ALA A 381 32.54 6.79 7.13
C ALA A 381 34.06 6.94 7.34
N ILE A 382 34.80 7.17 6.25
CA ILE A 382 36.22 7.57 6.30
C ILE A 382 36.32 9.03 6.74
N ASP A 383 35.46 9.87 6.18
CA ASP A 383 35.31 11.27 6.56
C ASP A 383 33.84 11.50 6.93
N PRO A 384 33.51 11.70 8.22
CA PRO A 384 32.14 11.96 8.64
C PRO A 384 31.63 13.35 8.22
N GLY A 385 32.48 14.20 7.63
CA GLY A 385 32.11 15.53 7.20
C GLY A 385 32.02 16.53 8.36
N PRO A 386 31.29 17.65 8.17
CA PRO A 386 31.19 18.71 9.17
C PRO A 386 30.65 18.22 10.52
N VAL A 387 31.06 18.89 11.60
CA VAL A 387 30.51 18.64 12.94
C VAL A 387 29.00 18.93 12.98
N ALA A 388 28.28 18.33 13.94
CA ALA A 388 26.88 18.63 14.19
C ALA A 388 26.68 20.15 14.40
N VAL A 389 25.56 20.71 13.92
CA VAL A 389 25.26 22.14 14.07
C VAL A 389 23.87 22.39 14.60
N LEU A 390 23.83 23.40 15.47
CA LEU A 390 22.67 24.12 15.97
C LEU A 390 22.78 25.59 15.51
N PRO A 391 21.68 26.34 15.34
CA PRO A 391 20.32 26.06 15.82
C PRO A 391 19.44 25.27 14.83
N ALA A 392 18.23 24.94 15.27
CA ALA A 392 17.17 24.39 14.44
C ALA A 392 16.82 25.31 13.24
N THR A 393 16.27 24.71 12.20
CA THR A 393 15.85 25.41 10.99
C THR A 393 14.80 26.46 11.33
N THR A 394 15.05 27.70 10.89
CA THR A 394 14.10 28.79 11.12
C THR A 394 12.93 28.68 10.15
N PHE A 395 11.72 28.68 10.69
CA PHE A 395 10.50 28.72 9.89
C PHE A 395 10.31 30.09 9.21
N VAL A 396 9.97 30.06 7.92
CA VAL A 396 9.61 31.24 7.14
C VAL A 396 8.26 30.97 6.47
N PRO A 397 7.20 31.72 6.81
CA PRO A 397 5.90 31.54 6.18
C PRO A 397 6.00 31.61 4.64
N PRO A 398 5.38 30.67 3.90
CA PRO A 398 5.42 30.68 2.46
C PRO A 398 4.75 31.93 1.90
N THR A 399 5.32 32.46 0.82
CA THR A 399 4.76 33.60 0.06
C THR A 399 4.18 33.18 -1.29
N THR A 400 4.38 31.93 -1.67
CA THR A 400 3.87 31.31 -2.89
C THR A 400 2.42 30.87 -2.71
N ALA A 401 1.72 30.68 -3.82
CA ALA A 401 0.37 30.12 -3.80
C ALA A 401 0.39 28.68 -3.26
N THR A 402 -0.62 28.36 -2.45
CA THR A 402 -0.80 27.03 -1.90
C THR A 402 -1.09 26.01 -2.99
N GLN A 403 -0.41 24.87 -2.94
CA GLN A 403 -0.57 23.77 -3.90
C GLN A 403 -1.49 22.69 -3.32
N PRO A 404 -2.54 22.26 -4.04
CA PRO A 404 -3.36 21.14 -3.61
C PRO A 404 -2.57 19.83 -3.72
N VAL A 405 -2.58 19.06 -2.64
CA VAL A 405 -1.99 17.73 -2.52
C VAL A 405 -3.00 16.77 -1.89
N THR A 406 -2.70 15.49 -1.90
CA THR A 406 -3.46 14.48 -1.16
C THR A 406 -2.45 13.61 -0.44
N GLY A 407 -2.48 13.57 0.89
CA GLY A 407 -1.57 12.75 1.68
C GLY A 407 -1.77 11.25 1.45
N GLY A 408 -0.68 10.49 1.52
CA GLY A 408 -0.69 9.04 1.37
C GLY A 408 -1.18 8.31 2.61
N GLY A 409 -1.58 7.04 2.48
CA GLY A 409 -2.05 6.22 3.60
C GLY A 409 -0.95 5.59 4.46
N SER A 410 0.30 5.56 3.99
CA SER A 410 1.44 4.96 4.68
C SER A 410 2.74 5.74 4.45
N PHE A 411 3.84 5.32 5.11
CA PHE A 411 5.18 5.83 4.81
C PHE A 411 5.57 5.58 3.35
N ASN A 412 5.24 4.41 2.81
CA ASN A 412 5.71 4.00 1.49
C ASN A 412 4.90 4.66 0.36
N SER A 413 3.65 5.02 0.63
CA SER A 413 2.79 5.79 -0.27
C SER A 413 2.79 7.29 0.04
N ALA A 414 3.68 7.79 0.91
CA ALA A 414 3.65 9.18 1.37
C ALA A 414 3.82 10.18 0.21
N THR A 415 3.02 11.24 0.23
CA THR A 415 2.96 12.21 -0.86
C THR A 415 4.16 13.13 -0.83
N THR A 416 4.89 13.21 -1.95
CA THR A 416 6.07 14.08 -2.07
C THR A 416 5.65 15.55 -2.06
N LEU A 417 6.30 16.34 -1.21
CA LEU A 417 6.24 17.80 -1.17
C LEU A 417 7.53 18.37 -1.78
N ASP A 418 7.42 19.20 -2.81
CA ASP A 418 8.53 19.69 -3.64
C ASP A 418 9.38 20.80 -2.97
N GLY A 419 9.48 20.77 -1.63
CA GLY A 419 10.27 21.70 -0.81
C GLY A 419 9.45 22.82 -0.18
N SER A 420 10.05 24.00 -0.04
CA SER A 420 9.42 25.17 0.61
C SER A 420 8.15 25.63 -0.11
N GLY A 421 7.07 25.83 0.64
CA GLY A 421 5.79 26.25 0.07
C GLY A 421 4.61 26.00 1.00
N GLY A 422 3.45 26.47 0.58
CA GLY A 422 2.17 26.10 1.19
C GLY A 422 1.54 24.94 0.42
N TYR A 423 1.01 23.96 1.15
CA TYR A 423 0.29 22.82 0.59
C TYR A 423 -1.08 22.71 1.24
N SER A 424 -2.12 22.32 0.50
CA SER A 424 -3.47 22.14 1.02
C SER A 424 -3.96 20.73 0.79
N ASP A 425 -4.61 20.16 1.79
CA ASP A 425 -5.34 18.89 1.70
C ASP A 425 -6.68 19.01 2.44
N ILE A 426 -7.54 18.00 2.31
CA ILE A 426 -8.81 17.88 3.00
C ILE A 426 -8.80 16.54 3.74
N LEU A 427 -8.76 16.62 5.07
CA LEU A 427 -8.82 15.45 5.94
C LEU A 427 -10.26 15.18 6.36
N ARG A 428 -10.60 13.90 6.49
CA ARG A 428 -11.87 13.45 7.07
C ARG A 428 -11.64 12.92 8.48
N PRO A 429 -12.64 13.00 9.38
CA PRO A 429 -12.51 12.47 10.74
C PRO A 429 -11.99 11.02 10.78
N GLY A 430 -10.89 10.86 11.52
CA GLY A 430 -9.98 9.74 11.78
C GLY A 430 -9.06 9.31 10.62
N GLU A 431 -8.84 10.19 9.65
CA GLU A 431 -7.74 9.98 8.69
C GLU A 431 -6.39 10.26 9.37
N TYR A 432 -5.40 9.43 9.02
CA TYR A 432 -4.00 9.65 9.33
C TYR A 432 -3.22 9.55 8.02
N VAL A 433 -2.70 10.67 7.54
CA VAL A 433 -2.10 10.78 6.21
C VAL A 433 -0.65 11.20 6.27
N PHE A 434 0.14 10.77 5.28
CA PHE A 434 1.59 10.93 5.24
C PHE A 434 2.04 11.74 4.04
N TYR A 435 2.97 12.65 4.30
CA TYR A 435 3.69 13.43 3.32
C TYR A 435 5.20 13.19 3.51
N ARG A 436 5.99 13.44 2.48
CA ARG A 436 7.45 13.34 2.57
C ARG A 436 8.15 14.50 1.88
N VAL A 437 9.26 14.92 2.46
CA VAL A 437 10.13 15.98 1.93
C VAL A 437 11.56 15.48 1.91
N ARG A 438 12.28 15.74 0.81
CA ARG A 438 13.66 15.29 0.68
C ARG A 438 14.60 16.31 1.31
N LEU A 439 15.41 15.88 2.27
CA LEU A 439 16.47 16.69 2.87
C LEU A 439 17.84 16.10 2.54
N GLY A 440 18.67 16.90 1.88
CA GLY A 440 20.08 16.60 1.70
C GLY A 440 20.93 17.02 2.91
N TRP A 441 22.21 16.65 2.88
CA TRP A 441 23.17 17.09 3.88
C TRP A 441 23.26 18.62 3.96
N GLY A 442 23.31 19.15 5.18
CA GLY A 442 23.35 20.60 5.46
C GLY A 442 22.01 21.32 5.32
N GLN A 443 20.97 20.65 4.83
CA GLN A 443 19.61 21.18 4.76
C GLN A 443 18.81 20.82 6.01
N GLY A 444 17.76 21.57 6.29
CA GLY A 444 16.81 21.27 7.33
C GLY A 444 15.41 21.73 6.98
N LEU A 445 14.44 21.26 7.75
CA LEU A 445 13.02 21.46 7.58
C LEU A 445 12.46 22.23 8.77
N ALA A 446 11.51 23.14 8.52
CA ALA A 446 10.59 23.64 9.53
C ALA A 446 9.18 23.69 8.95
N TYR A 447 8.17 23.23 9.68
CA TYR A 447 6.80 23.20 9.19
C TYR A 447 5.77 23.40 10.30
N ARG A 448 4.55 23.73 9.87
CA ARG A 448 3.36 23.78 10.72
C ARG A 448 2.14 23.35 9.92
N VAL A 449 1.09 22.94 10.62
CA VAL A 449 -0.17 22.49 10.03
C VAL A 449 -1.30 23.33 10.59
N ASN A 450 -2.02 24.01 9.71
CA ASN A 450 -3.22 24.75 10.05
C ASN A 450 -4.44 23.88 9.75
N PHE A 451 -5.33 23.71 10.71
CA PHE A 451 -6.64 23.09 10.52
C PHE A 451 -7.66 24.22 10.40
N GLU A 452 -8.38 24.29 9.28
CA GLU A 452 -9.38 25.34 9.08
C GLU A 452 -10.63 25.11 9.91
N ALA A 453 -11.39 26.18 10.15
CA ALA A 453 -12.72 26.05 10.74
C ALA A 453 -13.65 25.35 9.76
N ASN A 454 -14.60 24.58 10.28
CA ASN A 454 -15.68 24.02 9.49
C ASN A 454 -17.05 24.33 10.11
N ASP A 455 -18.12 23.85 9.48
CA ASP A 455 -19.49 24.09 9.96
C ASP A 455 -19.94 23.12 11.06
N ALA A 456 -19.08 22.18 11.49
CA ALA A 456 -19.41 21.26 12.57
C ALA A 456 -19.51 22.01 13.90
N ARG A 457 -20.44 21.59 14.77
CA ARG A 457 -20.70 22.22 16.08
C ARG A 457 -20.95 21.16 17.15
N GLY A 458 -20.56 21.46 18.39
CA GLY A 458 -20.76 20.56 19.52
C GLY A 458 -19.86 19.32 19.45
N LEU A 459 -20.29 18.21 20.06
CA LEU A 459 -19.48 17.00 20.18
C LEU A 459 -19.14 16.34 18.83
N SER A 460 -19.94 16.56 17.79
CA SER A 460 -19.63 16.07 16.43
C SER A 460 -18.50 16.83 15.74
N ALA A 461 -18.02 17.93 16.32
CA ALA A 461 -16.85 18.68 15.82
C ALA A 461 -15.57 18.36 16.61
N VAL A 462 -15.68 17.62 17.72
CA VAL A 462 -14.58 17.39 18.64
C VAL A 462 -13.77 16.18 18.18
N SER A 463 -12.50 16.40 17.82
CA SER A 463 -11.56 15.37 17.40
C SER A 463 -10.17 15.66 17.97
N ASN A 464 -9.34 14.65 18.20
CA ASN A 464 -7.91 14.92 18.41
C ASN A 464 -7.25 15.20 17.06
N ILE A 465 -6.40 16.20 16.99
CA ILE A 465 -5.53 16.45 15.84
C ILE A 465 -4.10 16.24 16.28
N THR A 466 -3.29 15.67 15.41
CA THR A 466 -1.88 15.40 15.68
C THR A 466 -1.08 15.68 14.41
N THR A 467 0.12 16.21 14.58
CA THR A 467 1.15 16.18 13.54
C THR A 467 2.42 15.58 14.12
N THR A 468 3.07 14.72 13.35
CA THR A 468 4.31 14.04 13.76
C THR A 468 5.33 14.14 12.65
N LEU A 469 6.57 14.44 13.01
CA LEU A 469 7.72 14.42 12.12
C LEU A 469 8.52 13.15 12.35
N TYR A 470 8.83 12.42 11.28
CA TYR A 470 9.69 11.24 11.34
C TYR A 470 10.96 11.42 10.51
N SER A 471 12.03 10.78 10.97
CA SER A 471 13.29 10.64 10.25
C SER A 471 13.16 9.68 9.06
N PRO A 472 14.16 9.61 8.16
CA PRO A 472 14.20 8.59 7.11
C PRO A 472 14.19 7.15 7.63
N LEU A 473 14.49 6.93 8.91
CA LEU A 473 14.47 5.63 9.56
C LEU A 473 13.08 5.31 10.18
N ALA A 474 12.06 6.12 9.88
CA ALA A 474 10.74 6.07 10.51
C ALA A 474 10.78 6.22 12.06
N GLU A 475 11.80 6.91 12.57
CA GLU A 475 11.90 7.26 13.99
C GLU A 475 11.23 8.62 14.24
N GLU A 476 10.41 8.74 15.27
CA GLU A 476 9.73 10.00 15.62
C GLU A 476 10.74 11.02 16.12
N ILE A 477 10.79 12.20 15.48
CA ILE A 477 11.67 13.31 15.85
C ILE A 477 10.95 14.27 16.80
N ASP A 478 9.71 14.62 16.46
CA ASP A 478 8.91 15.58 17.21
C ASP A 478 7.43 15.44 16.82
N SER A 479 6.54 15.74 17.77
CA SER A 479 5.10 15.71 17.55
C SER A 479 4.37 16.72 18.41
N ASP A 480 3.22 17.16 17.91
CA ASP A 480 2.28 17.96 18.70
C ASP A 480 0.84 17.49 18.46
N SER A 481 0.04 17.58 19.52
CA SER A 481 -1.36 17.14 19.50
C SER A 481 -2.25 18.14 20.21
N HIS A 482 -3.45 18.35 19.67
CA HIS A 482 -4.44 19.22 20.27
C HIS A 482 -5.88 18.72 20.07
N VAL A 483 -6.82 19.35 20.75
CA VAL A 483 -8.25 19.11 20.53
C VAL A 483 -8.76 20.07 19.47
N TYR A 484 -9.20 19.54 18.34
CA TYR A 484 -9.97 20.27 17.35
C TYR A 484 -11.44 20.32 17.77
N THR A 485 -12.08 21.48 17.60
CA THR A 485 -13.46 21.74 18.07
C THR A 485 -14.38 22.25 16.96
N GLY A 486 -13.98 22.11 15.69
CA GLY A 486 -14.63 22.76 14.54
C GLY A 486 -14.14 24.19 14.28
N SER A 487 -13.28 24.73 15.14
CA SER A 487 -12.67 26.05 15.00
C SER A 487 -11.25 25.94 14.46
N ALA A 488 -10.81 26.97 13.74
CA ALA A 488 -9.47 26.99 13.16
C ALA A 488 -8.40 26.87 14.26
N GLY A 489 -7.37 26.07 13.98
CA GLY A 489 -6.27 25.79 14.88
C GLY A 489 -4.97 25.57 14.12
N MET A 490 -3.85 25.55 14.84
CA MET A 490 -2.52 25.37 14.26
C MET A 490 -1.72 24.44 15.17
N LEU A 491 -1.00 23.50 14.56
CA LEU A 491 0.03 22.70 15.19
C LEU A 491 1.41 23.07 14.62
N PRO A 492 2.48 23.11 15.42
CA PRO A 492 2.46 22.85 16.85
C PRO A 492 1.80 23.99 17.65
N THR A 493 1.28 23.67 18.83
CA THR A 493 0.72 24.63 19.77
C THR A 493 1.81 25.28 20.60
N GLY A 494 1.85 26.61 20.65
CA GLY A 494 2.79 27.36 21.48
C GLY A 494 4.15 27.67 20.83
N ASP A 495 4.54 26.91 19.81
CA ASP A 495 5.74 27.18 19.00
C ASP A 495 5.40 27.66 17.58
N SER A 496 6.39 28.19 16.88
CA SER A 496 6.19 28.70 15.51
C SER A 496 6.10 27.59 14.45
N ALA A 497 6.77 26.45 14.70
CA ALA A 497 6.89 25.32 13.78
C ALA A 497 7.59 24.14 14.49
N ILE A 498 7.32 22.91 14.03
CA ILE A 498 8.19 21.76 14.27
C ILE A 498 9.37 21.88 13.31
N ALA A 499 10.60 21.67 13.78
CA ALA A 499 11.79 21.88 12.97
C ALA A 499 12.91 20.87 13.23
N THR A 500 13.63 20.52 12.16
CA THR A 500 14.90 19.79 12.24
C THR A 500 16.06 20.76 12.42
N VAL A 501 17.17 20.26 12.96
CA VAL A 501 18.50 20.85 12.73
C VAL A 501 18.95 20.58 11.29
N PRO A 502 20.01 21.25 10.78
CA PRO A 502 20.64 20.84 9.54
C PRO A 502 21.10 19.37 9.60
N ILE A 503 20.68 18.57 8.63
CA ILE A 503 20.96 17.14 8.60
C ILE A 503 22.45 16.93 8.35
N ARG A 504 23.13 16.27 9.30
CA ARG A 504 24.57 15.97 9.24
C ARG A 504 24.86 14.63 9.86
N TYR A 505 25.81 13.90 9.27
CA TYR A 505 26.23 12.59 9.75
C TYR A 505 26.61 12.62 11.24
N ASN A 506 27.38 13.64 11.65
CA ASN A 506 27.82 13.80 13.04
C ASN A 506 26.71 14.15 14.05
N ASN A 507 25.47 14.42 13.62
CA ASN A 507 24.35 14.60 14.54
C ASN A 507 24.14 13.35 15.42
N ARG A 508 24.50 12.16 14.93
CA ARG A 508 24.47 10.89 15.70
C ARG A 508 25.30 10.87 16.98
N ALA A 509 26.25 11.80 17.10
CA ALA A 509 27.12 11.97 18.27
C ALA A 509 26.79 13.24 19.06
N ALA A 510 25.66 13.89 18.76
CA ALA A 510 25.23 15.07 19.49
C ALA A 510 24.86 14.73 20.94
N ASP A 511 25.07 15.70 21.84
CA ASP A 511 24.72 15.56 23.25
C ASP A 511 23.21 15.43 23.45
N GLN A 512 22.41 16.14 22.64
CA GLN A 512 20.94 16.16 22.68
C GLN A 512 20.38 14.94 21.93
N ALA A 513 19.38 14.27 22.53
CA ALA A 513 18.86 13.00 22.03
C ALA A 513 18.06 13.16 20.73
N ASP A 514 17.14 14.12 20.71
CA ASP A 514 16.34 14.57 19.56
C ASP A 514 17.19 14.94 18.34
N VAL A 515 18.41 15.43 18.55
CA VAL A 515 19.34 15.73 17.45
C VAL A 515 19.94 14.46 16.84
N ARG A 516 20.12 13.37 17.60
CA ARG A 516 20.79 12.14 17.12
C ARG A 516 20.00 11.43 16.03
N GLU A 517 18.68 11.52 16.08
CA GLU A 517 17.70 10.98 15.12
C GLU A 517 17.80 11.69 13.74
N GLN A 518 18.47 12.84 13.70
CA GLN A 518 18.55 13.72 12.53
C GLN A 518 19.90 13.59 11.81
N SER A 519 20.38 12.36 11.66
CA SER A 519 21.76 12.05 11.21
C SER A 519 21.88 11.35 9.86
N VAL A 520 20.76 11.18 9.15
CA VAL A 520 20.68 10.51 7.85
C VAL A 520 19.98 11.42 6.86
N ALA A 521 20.61 11.76 5.74
CA ALA A 521 19.95 12.47 4.64
C ALA A 521 19.00 11.52 3.90
N GLY A 522 17.87 12.03 3.43
CA GLY A 522 16.85 11.20 2.76
C GLY A 522 15.45 11.82 2.81
N TRP A 523 14.43 10.95 2.81
CA TRP A 523 13.04 11.34 2.95
C TRP A 523 12.65 11.50 4.42
N TYR A 524 12.27 12.72 4.81
CA TYR A 524 11.65 12.98 6.11
C TYR A 524 10.14 13.01 5.94
N TYR A 525 9.41 12.44 6.91
CA TYR A 525 7.97 12.23 6.78
C TYR A 525 7.20 13.12 7.74
N ILE A 526 6.16 13.77 7.22
CA ILE A 526 5.20 14.52 8.02
C ILE A 526 3.91 13.72 8.01
N ALA A 527 3.45 13.30 9.19
CA ALA A 527 2.18 12.63 9.34
C ALA A 527 1.17 13.58 9.97
N VAL A 528 -0.03 13.69 9.39
CA VAL A 528 -1.10 14.57 9.87
C VAL A 528 -2.32 13.72 10.16
N LYS A 529 -2.76 13.74 11.41
CA LYS A 529 -3.95 13.05 11.88
C LYS A 529 -5.06 14.04 12.18
N LEU A 530 -6.24 13.74 11.67
CA LEU A 530 -7.49 14.23 12.21
C LEU A 530 -8.20 13.00 12.78
N GLY A 531 -8.29 12.85 14.09
CA GLY A 531 -8.94 11.73 14.76
C GLY A 531 -10.45 11.66 14.53
N SER A 532 -11.08 10.57 14.97
CA SER A 532 -12.54 10.42 14.90
C SER A 532 -13.23 11.56 15.66
N ALA A 533 -14.42 11.94 15.22
CA ALA A 533 -15.24 12.87 15.99
C ALA A 533 -15.85 12.14 17.21
N ALA A 534 -16.04 12.87 18.31
CA ALA A 534 -16.60 12.32 19.55
C ALA A 534 -18.09 11.92 19.44
N ALA A 535 -18.74 12.27 18.33
CA ALA A 535 -20.04 11.76 17.88
C ALA A 535 -19.94 11.50 16.36
N ASP A 536 -21.02 11.09 15.68
CA ASP A 536 -21.08 10.82 14.21
C ASP A 536 -20.82 12.05 13.30
N GLY A 537 -19.86 12.90 13.65
CA GLY A 537 -19.31 13.98 12.84
C GLY A 537 -18.48 13.43 11.69
N GLN A 538 -18.83 13.84 10.48
CA GLN A 538 -18.14 13.43 9.25
C GLN A 538 -17.65 14.62 8.42
N THR A 539 -17.76 15.83 8.97
CA THR A 539 -17.43 17.06 8.26
C THR A 539 -15.93 17.07 7.98
N PRO A 540 -15.52 17.11 6.70
CA PRO A 540 -14.11 17.23 6.35
C PRO A 540 -13.52 18.53 6.91
N VAL A 541 -12.22 18.53 7.13
CA VAL A 541 -11.45 19.67 7.62
C VAL A 541 -10.39 19.98 6.58
N PRO A 542 -10.47 21.13 5.90
CA PRO A 542 -9.37 21.63 5.11
C PRO A 542 -8.15 21.84 6.01
N VAL A 543 -6.98 21.43 5.53
CA VAL A 543 -5.70 21.65 6.21
C VAL A 543 -4.71 22.35 5.29
N HIS A 544 -3.85 23.17 5.89
CA HIS A 544 -2.76 23.85 5.21
C HIS A 544 -1.43 23.54 5.88
N LEU A 545 -0.54 22.87 5.16
CA LEU A 545 0.84 22.64 5.57
C LEU A 545 1.72 23.77 5.04
N ASP A 546 2.33 24.53 5.93
CA ASP A 546 3.34 25.53 5.57
C ASP A 546 4.72 24.94 5.82
N LEU A 547 5.55 24.84 4.78
CA LEU A 547 6.89 24.24 4.86
C LEU A 547 7.99 25.23 4.48
N THR A 548 9.10 25.17 5.22
CA THR A 548 10.39 25.77 4.90
C THR A 548 11.44 24.67 4.83
N VAL A 549 12.04 24.47 3.66
CA VAL A 549 13.33 23.78 3.51
C VAL A 549 14.42 24.84 3.36
N ALA A 550 15.38 24.84 4.27
CA ALA A 550 16.49 25.80 4.29
C ALA A 550 17.83 25.11 4.54
N GLY A 551 18.90 25.89 4.60
CA GLY A 551 20.26 25.38 4.69
C GLY A 551 20.95 25.27 3.32
N THR A 552 22.27 25.24 3.34
CA THR A 552 23.07 25.12 2.11
C THR A 552 23.38 23.65 1.89
N ALA A 553 23.25 23.16 0.67
CA ALA A 553 23.63 21.78 0.37
C ALA A 553 25.13 21.58 0.67
N GLU A 554 25.42 20.61 1.52
CA GLU A 554 26.76 20.21 1.92
C GLU A 554 27.15 18.90 1.24
N SER A 555 28.45 18.63 1.18
CA SER A 555 28.90 17.28 0.88
C SER A 555 28.58 16.39 2.08
N GLY A 556 28.03 15.21 1.80
CA GLY A 556 27.82 14.19 2.81
C GLY A 556 29.13 13.56 3.32
N PRO A 557 29.03 12.57 4.22
CA PRO A 557 30.18 11.79 4.62
C PRO A 557 30.78 11.06 3.42
N THR A 558 32.10 10.86 3.45
CA THR A 558 32.79 9.97 2.52
C THR A 558 32.82 8.58 3.11
N TYR A 559 32.14 7.63 2.47
CA TYR A 559 32.07 6.24 2.90
C TYR A 559 33.27 5.41 2.42
N ALA A 560 33.61 4.37 3.17
CA ALA A 560 34.67 3.43 2.86
C ALA A 560 34.33 2.55 1.65
N ASP A 561 33.06 2.19 1.53
CA ASP A 561 32.51 1.42 0.42
C ASP A 561 31.46 2.26 -0.34
N ASP A 562 31.28 1.94 -1.62
CA ASP A 562 30.24 2.54 -2.44
C ASP A 562 28.86 2.16 -1.89
N THR A 563 28.00 3.16 -1.67
CA THR A 563 26.62 2.95 -1.21
C THR A 563 25.71 2.43 -2.31
N GLY A 564 26.14 2.46 -3.59
CA GLY A 564 25.43 1.87 -4.73
C GLY A 564 24.01 2.40 -4.89
N ASN A 565 23.04 1.72 -4.28
CA ASN A 565 21.61 2.11 -4.26
C ASN A 565 21.25 3.07 -3.10
N GLY A 566 22.24 3.66 -2.43
CA GLY A 566 22.02 4.50 -1.24
C GLY A 566 21.78 3.68 0.05
N VAL A 567 21.92 4.35 1.20
CA VAL A 567 21.85 3.74 2.54
C VAL A 567 20.53 3.00 2.77
N LEU A 568 19.41 3.59 2.33
CA LEU A 568 18.05 3.06 2.48
C LEU A 568 17.49 2.46 1.18
N GLY A 569 18.33 2.19 0.18
CA GLY A 569 17.87 1.64 -1.11
C GLY A 569 17.19 2.64 -2.05
N GLU A 570 17.32 3.96 -1.81
CA GLU A 570 16.73 5.06 -2.60
C GLU A 570 17.09 5.06 -4.11
N GLY A 571 18.14 4.33 -4.51
CA GLY A 571 18.60 4.19 -5.89
C GLY A 571 17.83 3.18 -6.72
N LYS A 572 16.88 2.43 -6.12
CA LYS A 572 15.95 1.56 -6.84
C LYS A 572 14.58 2.25 -6.97
N ALA A 573 14.03 2.26 -8.18
CA ALA A 573 12.58 2.46 -8.33
C ALA A 573 11.85 1.36 -7.54
N PRO A 574 10.72 1.66 -6.86
CA PRO A 574 9.92 0.64 -6.21
C PRO A 574 9.60 -0.46 -7.23
N VAL A 575 9.96 -1.69 -6.90
CA VAL A 575 9.61 -2.84 -7.71
C VAL A 575 8.24 -3.30 -7.22
N THR A 576 7.18 -2.93 -7.94
CA THR A 576 5.92 -3.68 -7.92
C THR A 576 6.24 -5.07 -8.44
N SER A 577 6.47 -6.02 -7.54
CA SER A 577 6.82 -7.38 -7.91
C SER A 577 5.57 -8.15 -8.30
N ALA A 578 5.27 -8.20 -9.60
CA ALA A 578 4.57 -9.35 -10.16
C ALA A 578 5.44 -10.60 -9.91
N PRO A 579 4.91 -11.71 -9.37
CA PRO A 579 5.69 -12.92 -9.24
C PRO A 579 6.05 -13.40 -10.64
N THR A 580 7.35 -13.40 -10.95
CA THR A 580 7.84 -14.09 -12.14
C THR A 580 7.59 -15.57 -11.89
N ALA A 581 6.53 -16.11 -12.51
CA ALA A 581 6.34 -17.54 -12.61
C ALA A 581 7.58 -18.09 -13.31
N THR A 582 8.48 -18.69 -12.54
CA THR A 582 9.50 -19.58 -13.06
C THR A 582 8.74 -20.71 -13.74
N GLY A 583 8.67 -20.62 -15.06
CA GLY A 583 8.18 -21.69 -15.91
C GLY A 583 9.00 -22.93 -15.56
N ALA A 584 8.38 -23.86 -14.83
CA ALA A 584 8.79 -25.24 -14.89
C ALA A 584 8.74 -25.63 -16.36
N GLU A 585 9.89 -26.01 -16.93
CA GLU A 585 9.95 -26.65 -18.24
C GLU A 585 9.04 -27.88 -18.21
N ALA A 586 7.82 -27.71 -18.70
CA ALA A 586 6.91 -28.78 -18.97
C ALA A 586 7.42 -29.51 -20.21
N GLU A 587 7.84 -30.77 -20.05
CA GLU A 587 8.14 -31.66 -21.16
C GLU A 587 6.99 -31.66 -22.19
N PRO A 588 7.29 -31.70 -23.50
CA PRO A 588 6.29 -31.54 -24.54
C PRO A 588 5.43 -32.80 -24.65
N ARG A 589 4.24 -32.78 -24.03
CA ARG A 589 3.16 -33.72 -24.34
C ARG A 589 2.61 -33.41 -25.72
N ARG A 590 2.97 -34.25 -26.70
CA ARG A 590 2.44 -34.24 -28.07
C ARG A 590 0.92 -34.36 -28.07
N GLY A 591 0.24 -33.28 -28.42
CA GLY A 591 -1.17 -33.26 -28.80
C GLY A 591 -1.38 -33.90 -30.18
N LEU A 592 -2.24 -34.89 -30.22
CA LEU A 592 -2.69 -35.61 -31.41
C LEU A 592 -3.60 -34.68 -32.25
N VAL A 593 -3.08 -34.14 -33.36
CA VAL A 593 -3.91 -33.48 -34.38
C VAL A 593 -4.32 -34.54 -35.41
N LEU A 594 -5.56 -35.00 -35.33
CA LEU A 594 -6.20 -35.74 -36.42
C LEU A 594 -6.64 -34.75 -37.51
N ALA A 595 -5.88 -34.72 -38.60
CA ALA A 595 -6.37 -34.25 -39.89
C ALA A 595 -6.20 -35.39 -40.90
N ALA A 596 -7.33 -35.96 -41.32
CA ALA A 596 -7.40 -37.00 -42.33
C ALA A 596 -7.35 -36.38 -43.72
N VAL A 597 -6.38 -36.77 -44.57
CA VAL A 597 -6.56 -37.03 -46.03
C VAL A 597 -5.44 -37.94 -46.52
N GLY A 598 -5.83 -39.16 -46.92
CA GLY A 598 -5.41 -39.83 -48.17
C GLY A 598 -3.95 -40.23 -48.40
N GLY A 599 -3.71 -41.56 -48.45
CA GLY A 599 -2.90 -42.12 -49.56
C GLY A 599 -1.82 -43.14 -49.20
N VAL A 600 -2.16 -44.42 -49.40
CA VAL A 600 -1.31 -45.49 -49.98
C VAL A 600 -0.03 -45.94 -49.24
N GLY A 601 -0.08 -47.18 -48.72
CA GLY A 601 0.91 -48.21 -49.11
C GLY A 601 1.78 -48.86 -48.02
N ALA A 602 1.57 -50.18 -47.86
CA ALA A 602 2.49 -51.24 -47.39
C ALA A 602 2.95 -51.23 -45.91
N ALA A 603 2.53 -52.15 -45.04
CA ALA A 603 2.81 -53.60 -44.94
C ALA A 603 4.09 -53.96 -44.15
N VAL A 604 3.97 -55.03 -43.35
CA VAL A 604 5.01 -55.80 -42.63
C VAL A 604 5.55 -55.08 -41.36
N ILE A 605 5.44 -55.56 -40.11
CA ILE A 605 5.80 -56.88 -39.56
C ILE A 605 4.94 -57.17 -38.32
N LEU A 606 4.14 -58.24 -38.40
CA LEU A 606 3.75 -59.09 -37.29
C LEU A 606 4.92 -60.03 -36.99
N GLY A 607 5.18 -60.29 -35.71
CA GLY A 607 5.87 -61.51 -35.29
C GLY A 607 7.22 -61.28 -34.64
N GLY A 608 7.23 -61.11 -33.32
CA GLY A 608 8.49 -61.04 -32.59
C GLY A 608 8.42 -60.92 -31.08
N ALA A 609 7.33 -61.26 -30.40
CA ALA A 609 7.33 -61.26 -28.93
C ALA A 609 6.41 -62.30 -28.26
N LEU A 610 5.87 -63.26 -29.03
CA LEU A 610 5.11 -64.40 -28.49
C LEU A 610 5.98 -65.62 -28.15
N LEU A 611 7.31 -65.44 -28.03
CA LEU A 611 8.28 -66.53 -27.86
C LEU A 611 9.08 -66.48 -26.55
N ILE A 612 8.80 -65.54 -25.65
CA ILE A 612 9.48 -65.46 -24.34
C ILE A 612 8.60 -66.04 -23.20
N ALA A 613 7.29 -66.20 -23.42
CA ALA A 613 6.37 -66.72 -22.41
C ALA A 613 6.34 -68.26 -22.25
N LEU A 614 7.11 -69.03 -23.02
CA LEU A 614 7.05 -70.51 -22.99
C LEU A 614 8.36 -71.22 -22.61
N ARG A 615 9.37 -70.54 -22.08
CA ARG A 615 10.66 -71.18 -21.73
C ARG A 615 11.20 -71.04 -20.31
N ARG A 616 10.37 -70.60 -19.35
CA ARG A 616 10.67 -70.78 -17.90
C ARG A 616 9.55 -71.51 -17.17
N ARG A 617 9.24 -72.70 -17.69
CA ARG A 617 8.87 -73.87 -16.89
C ARG A 617 9.99 -74.89 -17.10
N ARG A 618 10.96 -74.92 -16.16
CA ARG A 618 11.92 -75.99 -15.82
C ARG A 618 13.17 -75.35 -15.18
N GLY A 619 13.31 -75.54 -13.87
CA GLY A 619 14.36 -74.97 -13.03
C GLY A 619 13.77 -74.52 -11.72
#